data_AF-A0A965HH18-F1
#
_entry.id   AF-A0A965HH18-F1
#
_cell.length_a   1.000
_cell.length_b   1.000
_cell.length_c   1.000
_cell.angle_alpha   90.00
_cell.angle_beta   90.00
_cell.angle_gamma   90.00
#
_symmetry.space_group_name_H-M   'P 1'
#
loop_
_entity.id
_entity.type
_entity.pdbx_description
1 polymer ?
#
loop_
_entity_poly.entity_id
_entity_poly.type
_entity_poly.pdbx_seq_one_letter_code
_entity_poly.pdbx_strand_id
1 'polypeptide(L)'
;MGQVSWEREGEIRRLRHIQDLGKDIHQLRGVETLEALEEVVRWDEQGRYRPLRSEGNLVSGWVYQVKGGEGFREAMEVIYPGLLGNAEAWNEGRLKFQSWDEAMEKQTERIR
;
A
#
# COMPACT_ATOMS: atom_id res chain seq x y z
N MET A 1 -3.70 8.00 -3.50
CA MET A 1 -2.27 7.90 -3.18
C MET A 1 -1.72 6.66 -3.88
N GLY A 2 -0.75 6.82 -4.78
CA GLY A 2 -0.39 5.73 -5.70
C GLY A 2 -1.63 5.26 -6.46
N GLN A 3 -1.89 3.97 -6.41
CA GLN A 3 -3.03 3.30 -7.03
C GLN A 3 -4.26 3.16 -6.12
N VAL A 4 -4.19 3.59 -4.86
CA VAL A 4 -5.31 3.50 -3.91
C VAL A 4 -6.03 4.85 -3.80
N SER A 5 -7.35 4.80 -3.91
CA SER A 5 -8.25 5.89 -3.55
C SER A 5 -8.91 5.58 -2.22
N TRP A 6 -9.25 6.62 -1.47
CA TRP A 6 -10.00 6.46 -0.23
C TRP A 6 -10.99 7.60 -0.04
N GLU A 7 -12.10 7.28 0.61
CA GLU A 7 -13.16 8.20 0.99
C GLU A 7 -13.45 8.05 2.49
N ARG A 8 -13.98 9.10 3.09
CA ARG A 8 -14.34 9.11 4.51
C ARG A 8 -15.83 9.37 4.65
N GLU A 9 -16.50 8.51 5.39
CA GLU A 9 -17.90 8.67 5.80
C GLU A 9 -17.97 8.54 7.33
N GLY A 10 -18.18 9.66 8.02
CA GLY A 10 -18.10 9.72 9.47
C GLY A 10 -16.71 9.32 10.00
N GLU A 11 -16.64 8.22 10.75
CA GLU A 11 -15.39 7.64 11.27
C GLU A 11 -14.83 6.52 10.38
N ILE A 12 -15.58 6.07 9.38
CA ILE A 12 -15.20 4.99 8.48
C ILE A 12 -14.43 5.59 7.31
N ARG A 13 -13.33 4.94 6.96
CA ARG A 13 -12.60 5.15 5.71
C ARG A 13 -12.73 3.93 4.84
N ARG A 14 -13.10 4.13 3.58
CA ARG A 14 -13.15 3.07 2.57
C ARG A 14 -11.99 3.23 1.62
N LEU A 15 -11.25 2.16 1.39
CA LEU A 15 -10.08 2.08 0.53
C LEU A 15 -10.41 1.16 -0.64
N ARG A 16 -10.01 1.56 -1.85
CA ARG A 16 -10.21 0.79 -3.08
C ARG A 16 -9.15 1.17 -4.10
N HIS A 17 -8.99 0.37 -5.16
CA HIS A 17 -8.13 0.76 -6.28
C HIS A 17 -8.71 2.00 -6.99
N ILE A 18 -7.85 2.83 -7.59
CA ILE A 18 -8.28 4.06 -8.29
C ILE A 18 -9.16 3.77 -9.51
N GLN A 19 -9.02 2.61 -10.14
CA GLN A 19 -9.90 2.16 -11.23
C GLN A 19 -11.28 1.70 -10.75
N ASP A 20 -11.47 1.55 -9.44
CA ASP A 20 -12.78 1.24 -8.84
C ASP A 20 -13.48 2.49 -8.28
N LEU A 21 -12.95 3.67 -8.58
CA LEU A 21 -13.59 4.93 -8.25
C LEU A 21 -14.97 4.99 -8.90
N GLY A 22 -16.00 5.32 -8.12
CA GLY A 22 -17.38 5.40 -8.59
C GLY A 22 -18.10 4.07 -8.80
N LYS A 23 -17.41 2.92 -8.64
CA LYS A 23 -18.09 1.62 -8.60
C LYS A 23 -18.88 1.46 -7.30
N ASP A 24 -20.03 0.81 -7.40
CA ASP A 24 -20.81 0.41 -6.23
C ASP A 24 -19.98 -0.58 -5.39
N ILE A 25 -19.95 -0.39 -4.07
CA ILE A 25 -19.20 -1.25 -3.15
C ILE A 25 -19.69 -2.70 -3.19
N HIS A 26 -20.96 -2.94 -3.51
CA HIS A 26 -21.54 -4.28 -3.62
C HIS A 26 -21.06 -5.02 -4.88
N GLN A 27 -20.43 -4.32 -5.82
CA GLN A 27 -19.78 -4.91 -6.99
C GLN A 27 -18.30 -5.25 -6.74
N LEU A 28 -17.75 -4.87 -5.58
CA LEU A 28 -16.36 -5.09 -5.21
C LEU A 28 -16.25 -6.23 -4.19
N ARG A 29 -15.14 -6.95 -4.21
CA ARG A 29 -14.82 -7.93 -3.17
C ARG A 29 -14.58 -7.21 -1.84
N GLY A 30 -15.42 -7.49 -0.85
CA GLY A 30 -15.22 -7.06 0.52
C GLY A 30 -13.98 -7.74 1.14
N VAL A 31 -13.07 -6.94 1.66
CA VAL A 31 -11.90 -7.38 2.41
C VAL A 31 -12.06 -6.87 3.84
N GLU A 32 -12.04 -7.77 4.81
CA GLU A 32 -12.47 -7.46 6.18
C GLU A 32 -11.32 -7.40 7.19
N THR A 33 -10.18 -8.03 6.89
CA THR A 33 -9.03 -8.09 7.81
C THR A 33 -7.75 -7.58 7.13
N LEU A 34 -6.75 -7.19 7.93
CA LEU A 34 -5.46 -6.76 7.42
C LEU A 34 -4.72 -7.91 6.74
N GLU A 35 -4.88 -9.16 7.21
CA GLU A 35 -4.30 -10.34 6.59
C GLU A 35 -4.90 -10.59 5.21
N ALA A 36 -6.24 -10.46 5.09
CA ALA A 36 -6.91 -10.56 3.81
C ALA A 36 -6.50 -9.43 2.86
N LEU A 37 -6.28 -8.21 3.38
CA LEU A 37 -5.79 -7.08 2.60
C LEU A 37 -4.36 -7.33 2.12
N GLU A 38 -3.48 -7.85 2.98
CA GLU A 38 -2.11 -8.20 2.62
C GLU A 38 -2.11 -9.27 1.53
N GLU A 39 -2.94 -10.30 1.62
CA GLU A 39 -3.07 -11.30 0.55
C GLU A 39 -3.57 -10.68 -0.76
N VAL A 40 -4.49 -9.71 -0.73
CA VAL A 40 -4.92 -9.01 -1.95
C VAL A 40 -3.80 -8.18 -2.56
N VAL A 41 -3.07 -7.42 -1.74
CA VAL A 41 -2.04 -6.48 -2.25
C VAL A 41 -0.71 -7.15 -2.57
N ARG A 42 -0.55 -8.43 -2.22
CA ARG A 42 0.67 -9.22 -2.45
C ARG A 42 0.85 -9.67 -3.89
N TRP A 43 -0.24 -9.75 -4.64
CA TRP A 43 -0.26 -10.31 -5.99
C TRP A 43 -0.74 -9.26 -7.00
N ASP A 44 -0.23 -9.35 -8.23
CA ASP A 44 -0.74 -8.56 -9.35
C ASP A 44 -1.92 -9.25 -10.04
N GLU A 45 -2.46 -8.63 -11.09
CA GLU A 45 -3.59 -9.17 -11.87
C GLU A 45 -3.30 -10.52 -12.54
N GLN A 46 -2.04 -10.88 -12.75
CA GLN A 46 -1.61 -12.16 -13.31
C GLN A 46 -1.29 -13.19 -12.21
N GLY A 47 -1.51 -12.86 -10.94
CA GLY A 47 -1.18 -13.70 -9.79
C GLY A 47 0.31 -13.78 -9.48
N ARG A 48 1.12 -12.85 -10.00
CA ARG A 48 2.56 -12.79 -9.74
C ARG A 48 2.81 -12.01 -8.46
N TYR A 49 3.80 -12.45 -7.69
CA TYR A 49 4.20 -11.78 -6.46
C TYR A 49 4.67 -10.35 -6.76
N ARG A 50 4.28 -9.40 -5.91
CA ARG A 50 4.66 -7.98 -5.99
C ARG A 50 5.79 -7.69 -5.00
N PRO A 51 7.07 -7.88 -5.37
CA PRO A 51 8.19 -7.61 -4.48
C PRO A 51 8.30 -6.12 -4.12
N LEU A 52 7.92 -5.25 -5.06
CA LEU A 52 7.87 -3.82 -4.85
C LEU A 52 6.42 -3.32 -4.89
N ARG A 53 5.86 -2.98 -3.73
CA ARG A 53 4.45 -2.59 -3.61
C ARG A 53 4.10 -1.28 -4.33
N SER A 54 5.10 -0.48 -4.72
CA SER A 54 4.92 0.77 -5.48
C SER A 54 4.91 0.62 -7.00
N GLU A 55 5.08 -0.58 -7.57
CA GLU A 55 5.32 -0.82 -9.01
C GLU A 55 4.12 -0.50 -9.95
N GLY A 56 3.00 0.03 -9.47
CA GLY A 56 1.90 0.39 -10.37
C GLY A 56 1.09 -0.81 -10.90
N ASN A 57 1.24 -1.99 -10.29
CA ASN A 57 0.63 -3.27 -10.66
C ASN A 57 -0.31 -3.84 -9.59
N LEU A 58 -0.86 -3.00 -8.71
CA LEU A 58 -1.87 -3.43 -7.74
C LEU A 58 -3.17 -3.85 -8.45
N VAL A 59 -3.69 -5.01 -8.07
CA VAL A 59 -4.98 -5.54 -8.56
C VAL A 59 -6.16 -4.65 -8.13
N SER A 60 -7.13 -4.49 -9.02
CA SER A 60 -8.41 -3.81 -8.77
C SER A 60 -9.51 -4.79 -8.33
N GLY A 61 -10.72 -4.31 -8.06
CA GLY A 61 -11.89 -5.13 -7.74
C GLY A 61 -12.11 -5.44 -6.27
N TRP A 62 -11.51 -4.68 -5.35
CA TRP A 62 -11.63 -4.88 -3.90
C TRP A 62 -12.00 -3.59 -3.17
N VAL A 63 -12.60 -3.75 -1.99
CA VAL A 63 -12.86 -2.67 -1.05
C VAL A 63 -12.50 -3.11 0.36
N TYR A 64 -11.78 -2.26 1.08
CA TYR A 64 -11.45 -2.44 2.49
C TYR A 64 -12.03 -1.28 3.30
N GLN A 65 -12.70 -1.58 4.42
CA GLN A 65 -13.31 -0.58 5.28
C GLN A 65 -12.68 -0.62 6.65
N VAL A 66 -12.31 0.55 7.18
CA VAL A 66 -11.65 0.65 8.47
C VAL A 66 -12.13 1.86 9.24
N LYS A 67 -12.16 1.74 10.57
CA LYS A 67 -12.56 2.82 11.47
C LYS A 67 -11.34 3.58 11.96
N GLY A 68 -11.47 4.91 12.06
CA GLY A 68 -10.47 5.74 12.73
C GLY A 68 -9.20 5.98 11.92
N GLY A 69 -8.32 6.83 12.47
CA GLY A 69 -7.06 7.21 11.81
C GLY A 69 -5.99 6.13 11.92
N GLU A 70 -5.95 5.42 13.04
CA GLU A 70 -4.99 4.34 13.32
C GLU A 70 -5.17 3.17 12.35
N GLY A 71 -6.37 2.60 12.26
CA GLY A 71 -6.61 1.50 11.32
C GLY A 71 -6.42 1.89 9.85
N PHE A 72 -6.63 3.17 9.48
CA PHE A 72 -6.25 3.66 8.15
C PHE A 72 -4.73 3.67 7.96
N ARG A 73 -3.97 4.11 8.97
CA ARG A 73 -2.50 4.07 8.93
C ARG A 73 -1.99 2.63 8.79
N GLU A 74 -2.55 1.68 9.55
CA GLU A 74 -2.22 0.25 9.44
C GLU A 74 -2.53 -0.30 8.04
N ALA A 75 -3.72 -0.01 7.50
CA ALA A 75 -4.09 -0.42 6.15
C ALA A 75 -3.13 0.16 5.10
N MET A 76 -2.74 1.43 5.24
CA MET A 76 -1.78 2.05 4.34
C MET A 76 -0.38 1.45 4.46
N GLU A 77 0.03 1.02 5.65
CA GLU A 77 1.31 0.33 5.88
C GLU A 77 1.32 -1.06 5.23
N VAL A 78 0.20 -1.78 5.26
CA VAL A 78 0.03 -3.04 4.51
C VAL A 78 0.11 -2.81 2.99
N ILE A 79 -0.62 -1.81 2.48
CA ILE A 79 -0.68 -1.52 1.04
C ILE A 79 0.66 -0.99 0.51
N TYR A 80 1.28 -0.04 1.23
CA TYR A 80 2.50 0.65 0.87
C TYR A 80 3.44 0.77 2.08
N PRO A 81 4.20 -0.28 2.39
CA PRO A 81 5.12 -0.29 3.53
C PRO A 81 6.09 0.89 3.52
N GLY A 82 6.25 1.56 4.66
CA GLY A 82 7.12 2.70 4.86
C GLY A 82 6.65 4.02 4.27
N LEU A 83 5.55 4.06 3.50
CA LEU A 83 5.12 5.26 2.78
C LEU A 83 4.81 6.44 3.70
N LEU A 84 4.02 6.20 4.75
CA LEU A 84 3.62 7.28 5.67
C LEU A 84 4.80 7.76 6.51
N GLY A 85 5.67 6.84 6.96
CA GLY A 85 6.89 7.20 7.69
C GLY A 85 7.89 7.99 6.82
N ASN A 86 8.07 7.59 5.56
CA ASN A 86 8.92 8.31 4.62
C ASN A 86 8.36 9.70 4.27
N ALA A 87 7.05 9.82 4.10
CA ALA A 87 6.40 11.11 3.84
C ALA A 87 6.53 12.06 5.04
N GLU A 88 6.36 11.57 6.26
CA GLU A 88 6.58 12.34 7.49
C GLU A 88 8.04 12.81 7.61
N ALA A 89 9.00 11.90 7.42
CA ALA A 89 10.42 12.24 7.43
C ALA A 89 10.79 13.24 6.32
N TRP A 90 10.19 13.14 5.13
CA TRP A 90 10.36 14.10 4.05
C TRP A 90 9.85 15.49 4.43
N ASN A 91 8.62 15.56 4.95
CA ASN A 91 7.99 16.83 5.34
C ASN A 91 8.78 17.55 6.43
N GLU A 92 9.42 16.81 7.33
CA GLU A 92 10.27 17.36 8.39
C GLU A 92 11.74 17.61 7.97
N GLY A 93 12.10 17.33 6.72
CA GLY A 93 13.48 17.46 6.24
C GLY A 93 14.46 16.48 6.89
N ARG A 94 13.95 15.35 7.42
CA ARG A 94 14.71 14.30 8.11
C ARG A 94 14.88 13.01 7.29
N LEU A 95 14.37 12.96 6.06
CA LEU A 95 14.50 11.77 5.22
C LEU A 95 15.98 11.53 4.88
N LYS A 96 16.45 10.33 5.20
CA LYS A 96 17.81 9.89 4.88
C LYS A 96 17.77 8.97 3.68
N PHE A 97 18.74 9.14 2.80
CA PHE A 97 18.97 8.26 1.66
C PHE A 97 20.34 7.61 1.84
N GLN A 98 20.46 6.36 1.39
CA GLN A 98 21.76 5.72 1.24
C GLN A 98 22.22 5.90 -0.20
N SER A 99 23.53 6.08 -0.40
CA SER A 99 24.12 6.02 -1.73
C SER A 99 24.11 4.58 -2.26
N TRP A 100 24.33 4.44 -3.57
CA TRP A 100 24.48 3.13 -4.18
C TRP A 100 25.68 2.37 -3.61
N ASP A 101 26.81 3.05 -3.42
CA ASP A 101 28.04 2.43 -2.90
C ASP A 101 27.84 1.92 -1.46
N GLU A 102 27.22 2.73 -0.59
CA GLU A 102 26.87 2.33 0.78
C GLU A 102 25.91 1.13 0.84
N ALA A 103 25.02 1.00 -0.15
CA ALA A 103 24.11 -0.14 -0.25
C ALA A 103 24.83 -1.40 -0.73
N MET A 104 25.75 -1.26 -1.69
CA MET A 104 26.53 -2.37 -2.26
C MET A 104 27.55 -2.94 -1.28
N GLU A 105 28.20 -2.10 -0.48
CA GLU A 105 29.17 -2.54 0.54
C GLU A 105 28.57 -3.49 1.59
N LYS A 106 27.26 -3.41 1.84
CA LYS A 106 26.55 -4.27 2.82
C LYS A 106 26.21 -5.65 2.28
N GLN A 107 26.33 -5.90 0.98
CA GLN A 107 26.02 -7.20 0.39
C GLN A 107 27.17 -8.19 0.65
N THR A 108 26.86 -9.32 1.29
CA THR A 108 27.88 -10.33 1.68
C THR A 108 28.17 -11.34 0.57
N GLU A 109 27.23 -11.55 -0.35
CA GLU A 109 27.38 -12.40 -1.52
C GLU A 109 27.13 -11.57 -2.79
N ARG A 110 27.81 -11.95 -3.88
CA ARG A 110 27.67 -11.22 -5.14
C ARG A 110 26.31 -11.56 -5.75
N ILE A 111 25.39 -10.60 -5.73
CA ILE A 111 24.28 -10.54 -6.68
C ILE A 111 24.94 -10.40 -8.06
N ARG A 112 25.05 -11.52 -8.79
CA ARG A 112 25.55 -11.57 -10.16
C ARG A 112 24.40 -11.41 -11.13
#